data_AF-A0A7J0BSY5-F1
#
_entry.id   AF-A0A7J0BSY5-F1
#
_cell.length_a   1.000
_cell.length_b   1.000
_cell.length_c   1.000
_cell.angle_alpha   90.00
_cell.angle_beta   90.00
_cell.angle_gamma   90.00
#
_symmetry.space_group_name_H-M   'P 1'
#
loop_
_entity.id
_entity.type
_entity.pdbx_description
1 polymer ?
#
loop_
_entity_poly.entity_id
_entity_poly.type
_entity_poly.pdbx_seq_one_letter_code
_entity_poly.pdbx_strand_id
1 'polypeptide(L)'
;MARINAPDLRPGMVLAQDATGANGRLLLPKGTTLEERHIRVLHIWGAIDADIENLSREDSQQAALQEMQHDHVEAATRYVDILFRHADLSVPPMHELYTQCRRHYAELIAAGGRISEETFGWNPLPMPDTFPPMDLESFVSSDKGLASFPDIYFRISDALNDPNSTASRLAEVISKDPSMSAKLLQLVNSPFYGFGQRIDSLSRGVVLVGARELSQLALGVAVMDLFIGVPDGLITVRGFWQHSIACGVLCRIIASHIPGMQQERCFVIGLLHDVGRLVMLKLAPREIAWAINLSRTENMPLYQAEKAVFGFDHTDVTEALFTRWNLPGELLEGVAEHHATHRPTFREAAICGLGDTMAIAMGHGFSGTMHVRTLPPEMWRALEVPDSILNASMLAARRQIDDILTIFMK
;
A
#
# COMPACT_ATOMS: atom_id res chain seq x y z
N MET A 1 21.12 -9.98 22.44
CA MET A 1 20.11 -8.90 22.42
C MET A 1 19.22 -9.14 21.22
N ALA A 2 17.93 -8.85 21.34
CA ALA A 2 16.98 -8.94 20.22
C ALA A 2 16.17 -7.66 20.13
N ARG A 3 15.86 -7.25 18.90
CA ARG A 3 14.95 -6.13 18.64
C ARG A 3 13.52 -6.62 18.69
N ILE A 4 12.74 -6.08 19.62
CA ILE A 4 11.38 -6.52 19.93
C ILE A 4 10.40 -5.42 19.56
N ASN A 5 9.35 -5.77 18.82
CA ASN A 5 8.29 -4.84 18.44
C ASN A 5 7.63 -4.25 19.69
N ALA A 6 7.27 -2.96 19.66
CA ALA A 6 6.69 -2.28 20.82
C ALA A 6 5.47 -3.00 21.45
N PRO A 7 4.53 -3.59 20.69
CA PRO A 7 3.40 -4.36 21.25
C PRO A 7 3.80 -5.64 21.99
N ASP A 8 5.01 -6.16 21.73
CA ASP A 8 5.51 -7.40 22.33
C ASP A 8 6.39 -7.14 23.56
N LEU A 9 6.60 -5.87 23.93
CA LEU A 9 7.28 -5.51 25.17
C LEU A 9 6.46 -5.93 26.39
N ARG A 10 7.15 -6.46 27.41
CA ARG A 10 6.55 -6.95 28.66
C ARG A 10 7.30 -6.40 29.87
N PRO A 11 6.62 -6.21 31.02
CA PRO A 11 7.29 -5.85 32.26
C PRO A 11 8.39 -6.87 32.61
N GLY A 12 9.53 -6.39 33.12
CA GLY A 12 10.69 -7.21 33.46
C GLY A 12 11.73 -7.34 32.35
N MET A 13 11.41 -7.02 31.10
CA MET A 13 12.41 -6.93 30.02
C MET A 13 13.41 -5.79 30.28
N VAL A 14 14.68 -5.96 29.90
CA VAL A 14 15.74 -4.95 30.11
C VAL A 14 16.20 -4.38 28.78
N LEU A 15 16.25 -3.05 28.68
CA LEU A 15 16.73 -2.35 27.49
C LEU A 15 18.24 -2.56 27.27
N ALA A 16 18.63 -3.15 26.14
CA ALA A 16 20.02 -3.33 25.72
C ALA A 16 20.63 -2.05 25.12
N GLN A 17 19.80 -1.16 24.60
CA GLN A 17 20.15 0.17 24.07
C GLN A 17 19.13 1.22 24.52
N ASP A 18 19.40 2.48 24.25
CA ASP A 18 18.46 3.57 24.46
C ASP A 18 17.20 3.39 23.59
N ALA A 19 16.02 3.45 24.22
CA ALA A 19 14.75 3.40 23.49
C ALA A 19 14.36 4.81 23.05
N THR A 20 14.00 4.96 21.78
CA THR A 20 13.65 6.25 21.16
C THR A 20 12.22 6.24 20.62
N GLY A 21 11.61 7.43 20.55
CA GLY A 21 10.30 7.62 19.92
C GLY A 21 10.40 7.81 18.41
N ALA A 22 9.25 7.94 17.74
CA ALA A 22 9.17 8.06 16.27
C ALA A 22 10.00 9.21 15.66
N ASN A 23 10.36 10.23 16.45
CA ASN A 23 11.17 11.37 16.02
C ASN A 23 12.64 11.31 16.48
N GLY A 24 13.11 10.13 16.93
CA GLY A 24 14.47 9.95 17.45
C GLY A 24 14.68 10.53 18.86
N ARG A 25 13.63 11.04 19.51
CA ARG A 25 13.72 11.52 20.91
C ARG A 25 14.00 10.34 21.84
N LEU A 26 15.01 10.48 22.69
CA LEU A 26 15.28 9.54 23.78
C LEU A 26 14.07 9.47 24.72
N LEU A 27 13.54 8.26 24.93
CA LEU A 27 12.42 8.00 25.84
C LEU A 27 12.89 7.33 27.12
N LEU A 28 13.73 6.30 27.01
CA LEU A 28 14.26 5.54 28.14
C LEU A 28 15.72 5.17 27.88
N PRO A 29 16.60 5.29 28.89
CA PRO A 29 18.01 4.94 28.73
C PRO A 29 18.23 3.42 28.76
N LYS A 30 19.34 2.97 28.14
CA LYS A 30 19.88 1.62 28.26
C LYS A 30 19.95 1.15 29.72
N GLY A 31 19.67 -0.14 29.94
CA GLY A 31 19.68 -0.80 31.24
C GLY A 31 18.39 -0.61 32.04
N THR A 32 17.42 0.14 31.51
CA THR A 32 16.10 0.28 32.15
C THR A 32 15.36 -1.06 32.12
N THR A 33 14.98 -1.57 33.29
CA THR A 33 13.98 -2.63 33.39
C THR A 33 12.59 -2.04 33.10
N LEU A 34 11.92 -2.59 32.09
CA LEU A 34 10.61 -2.13 31.69
C LEU A 34 9.58 -2.45 32.77
N GLU A 35 8.81 -1.43 33.12
CA GLU A 35 7.61 -1.54 33.93
C GLU A 35 6.41 -1.16 33.06
N GLU A 36 5.21 -1.48 33.52
CA GLU A 36 3.94 -1.05 32.93
C GLU A 36 3.91 0.43 32.50
N ARG A 37 4.44 1.33 33.35
CA ARG A 37 4.52 2.76 33.04
C ARG A 37 5.49 3.07 31.89
N HIS A 38 6.60 2.34 31.81
CA HIS A 38 7.62 2.53 30.77
C HIS A 38 7.06 2.10 29.41
N ILE A 39 6.37 0.96 29.36
CA ILE A 39 5.73 0.46 28.13
C ILE A 39 4.66 1.44 27.64
N ARG A 40 3.83 1.98 28.54
CA ARG A 40 2.87 3.04 28.19
C ARG A 40 3.54 4.27 27.59
N VAL A 41 4.67 4.72 28.16
CA VAL A 41 5.45 5.85 27.61
C VAL A 41 5.94 5.53 26.20
N LEU A 42 6.51 4.36 25.97
CA LEU A 42 6.99 3.93 24.65
C LEU A 42 5.83 3.95 23.62
N HIS A 43 4.65 3.46 23.98
CA HIS A 43 3.48 3.50 23.10
C HIS A 43 2.98 4.92 22.82
N ILE A 44 2.86 5.77 23.85
CA ILE A 44 2.37 7.14 23.70
C ILE A 44 3.26 7.95 22.77
N TRP A 45 4.57 7.74 22.87
CA TRP A 45 5.56 8.47 22.07
C TRP A 45 5.97 7.74 20.78
N GLY A 46 5.22 6.70 20.40
CA GLY A 46 5.33 6.06 19.09
C GLY A 46 6.65 5.29 18.87
N ALA A 47 7.22 4.68 19.92
CA ALA A 47 8.31 3.74 19.72
C ALA A 47 7.83 2.55 18.86
N ILE A 48 8.61 2.18 17.86
CA ILE A 48 8.32 1.08 16.93
C ILE A 48 8.82 -0.25 17.51
N ASP A 49 10.00 -0.21 18.13
CA ASP A 49 10.67 -1.34 18.74
C ASP A 49 11.58 -0.90 19.90
N ALA A 50 12.17 -1.87 20.58
CA ALA A 50 13.30 -1.66 21.48
C ALA A 50 14.27 -2.85 21.44
N ASP A 51 15.56 -2.59 21.62
CA ASP A 51 16.58 -3.63 21.78
C ASP A 51 16.55 -4.17 23.22
N ILE A 52 16.32 -5.47 23.39
CA ILE A 52 16.14 -6.15 24.69
C ILE A 52 17.28 -7.13 24.98
N GLU A 53 17.75 -7.14 26.23
CA GLU A 53 18.78 -8.07 26.72
C GLU A 53 18.23 -9.48 26.93
N ASN A 54 19.09 -10.50 26.74
CA ASN A 54 18.82 -11.91 27.07
C ASN A 54 17.53 -12.52 26.49
N LEU A 55 17.04 -11.97 25.38
CA LEU A 55 15.91 -12.51 24.62
C LEU A 55 16.34 -12.80 23.18
N SER A 56 15.76 -13.84 22.57
CA SER A 56 15.77 -14.03 21.12
C SER A 56 14.45 -13.52 20.51
N ARG A 57 14.48 -13.10 19.25
CA ARG A 57 13.29 -12.64 18.51
C ARG A 57 12.28 -13.79 18.31
N GLU A 58 12.79 -14.99 18.05
CA GLU A 58 12.00 -16.21 17.86
C GLU A 58 11.22 -16.59 19.12
N ASP A 59 11.86 -16.56 20.30
CA ASP A 59 11.19 -16.88 21.57
C ASP A 59 10.01 -15.94 21.85
N SER A 60 10.17 -14.64 21.55
CA SER A 60 9.11 -13.65 21.74
C SER A 60 7.92 -13.87 20.79
N GLN A 61 8.20 -14.21 19.53
CA GLN A 61 7.17 -14.46 18.53
C GLN A 61 6.41 -15.77 18.82
N GLN A 62 7.14 -16.79 19.25
CA GLN A 62 6.57 -18.08 19.60
C GLN A 62 5.70 -18.00 20.85
N ALA A 63 6.10 -17.21 21.86
CA ALA A 63 5.27 -16.94 23.03
C ALA A 63 3.92 -16.28 22.65
N ALA A 64 3.93 -15.30 21.74
CA ALA A 64 2.70 -14.63 21.28
C ALA A 64 1.73 -15.59 20.57
N LEU A 65 2.24 -16.53 19.78
CA LEU A 65 1.41 -17.54 19.11
C LEU A 65 0.92 -18.64 20.06
N GLN A 66 1.69 -18.98 21.10
CA GLN A 66 1.31 -19.98 22.11
C GLN A 66 0.12 -19.54 22.98
N GLU A 67 -0.10 -18.24 23.14
CA GLU A 67 -1.29 -17.70 23.82
C GLU A 67 -2.59 -17.91 23.02
N MET A 68 -2.49 -18.26 21.73
CA MET A 68 -3.63 -18.44 20.82
C MET A 68 -4.08 -19.90 20.73
N GLN A 69 -5.34 -20.13 20.35
CA GLN A 69 -5.85 -21.49 20.11
C GLN A 69 -5.10 -22.16 18.95
N HIS A 70 -4.65 -23.41 19.18
CA HIS A 70 -3.82 -24.16 18.23
C HIS A 70 -4.43 -24.25 16.83
N ASP A 71 -5.73 -24.59 16.75
CA ASP A 71 -6.45 -24.74 15.49
C ASP A 71 -6.50 -23.45 14.66
N HIS A 72 -6.57 -22.28 15.32
CA HIS A 72 -6.55 -20.98 14.63
C HIS A 72 -5.18 -20.70 14.03
N VAL A 73 -4.11 -21.01 14.77
CA VAL A 73 -2.73 -20.81 14.30
C VAL A 73 -2.42 -21.76 13.14
N GLU A 74 -2.89 -23.01 13.21
CA GLU A 74 -2.72 -23.98 12.13
C GLU A 74 -3.43 -23.53 10.85
N ALA A 75 -4.70 -23.14 10.94
CA ALA A 75 -5.48 -22.66 9.80
C ALA A 75 -4.88 -21.39 9.18
N ALA A 76 -4.44 -20.44 10.02
CA ALA A 76 -3.72 -19.25 9.56
C ALA A 76 -2.41 -19.62 8.84
N THR A 77 -1.66 -20.58 9.37
CA THR A 77 -0.39 -21.03 8.76
C THR A 77 -0.62 -21.61 7.38
N ARG A 78 -1.60 -22.50 7.21
CA ARG A 78 -1.93 -23.07 5.88
C ARG A 78 -2.27 -21.99 4.85
N TYR A 79 -3.05 -21.00 5.24
CA TYR A 79 -3.42 -19.89 4.36
C TYR A 79 -2.20 -19.02 4.00
N VAL A 80 -1.37 -18.68 4.99
CA VAL A 80 -0.19 -17.83 4.78
C VAL A 80 0.88 -18.55 3.96
N ASP A 81 1.02 -19.87 4.08
CA ASP A 81 1.93 -20.66 3.25
C ASP A 81 1.56 -20.57 1.76
N ILE A 82 0.25 -20.53 1.45
CA ILE A 82 -0.24 -20.29 0.09
C ILE A 82 0.14 -18.87 -0.35
N LEU A 83 -0.16 -17.86 0.46
CA LEU A 83 0.15 -16.45 0.16
C LEU A 83 1.65 -16.23 -0.09
N PHE A 84 2.52 -16.84 0.71
CA PHE A 84 3.98 -16.61 0.69
C PHE A 84 4.74 -17.62 -0.17
N ARG A 85 4.07 -18.44 -0.98
CA ARG A 85 4.73 -19.51 -1.76
C ARG A 85 5.83 -19.04 -2.72
N HIS A 86 5.85 -17.75 -3.08
CA HIS A 86 6.91 -17.13 -3.91
C HIS A 86 7.88 -16.26 -3.12
N ALA A 87 7.62 -16.06 -1.84
CA ALA A 87 8.46 -15.25 -0.98
C ALA A 87 9.67 -16.06 -0.52
N ASP A 88 10.84 -15.46 -0.67
CA ASP A 88 12.10 -15.94 -0.11
C ASP A 88 12.16 -15.58 1.37
N LEU A 89 11.75 -16.53 2.21
CA LEU A 89 11.76 -16.38 3.66
C LEU A 89 13.18 -16.41 4.25
N SER A 90 14.23 -16.61 3.46
CA SER A 90 15.61 -16.40 3.92
C SER A 90 15.97 -14.92 4.07
N VAL A 91 15.19 -14.04 3.43
CA VAL A 91 15.29 -12.58 3.55
C VAL A 91 14.63 -12.13 4.87
N PRO A 92 15.36 -11.55 5.84
CA PRO A 92 14.83 -11.30 7.18
C PRO A 92 13.55 -10.43 7.23
N PRO A 93 13.42 -9.33 6.46
CA PRO A 93 12.16 -8.60 6.36
C PRO A 93 10.98 -9.46 5.87
N MET A 94 11.21 -10.39 4.94
CA MET A 94 10.14 -11.26 4.41
C MET A 94 9.71 -12.29 5.45
N HIS A 95 10.66 -12.84 6.21
CA HIS A 95 10.38 -13.72 7.34
C HIS A 95 9.57 -12.98 8.42
N GLU A 96 9.92 -11.73 8.74
CA GLU A 96 9.14 -10.92 9.68
C GLU A 96 7.71 -10.71 9.18
N LEU A 97 7.54 -10.33 7.90
CA LEU A 97 6.20 -10.14 7.33
C LEU A 97 5.38 -11.43 7.38
N TYR A 98 5.98 -12.58 7.07
CA TYR A 98 5.35 -13.89 7.19
C TYR A 98 4.87 -14.16 8.62
N THR A 99 5.71 -13.92 9.63
CA THR A 99 5.33 -14.10 11.03
C THR A 99 4.19 -13.17 11.45
N GLN A 100 4.25 -11.89 11.09
CA GLN A 100 3.18 -10.94 11.41
C GLN A 100 1.88 -11.28 10.69
N CYS A 101 1.97 -11.77 9.45
CA CYS A 101 0.84 -12.24 8.67
C CYS A 101 0.15 -13.45 9.32
N ARG A 102 0.91 -14.44 9.79
CA ARG A 102 0.37 -15.59 10.55
C ARG A 102 -0.38 -15.16 11.78
N ARG A 103 0.20 -14.25 12.57
CA ARG A 103 -0.45 -13.69 13.75
C ARG A 103 -1.74 -12.94 13.35
N HIS A 104 -1.68 -12.10 12.32
CA HIS A 104 -2.83 -11.35 11.81
C HIS A 104 -4.01 -12.26 11.49
N TYR A 105 -3.78 -13.33 10.72
CA TYR A 105 -4.84 -14.26 10.34
C TYR A 105 -5.32 -15.12 11.50
N ALA A 106 -4.45 -15.52 12.41
CA ALA A 106 -4.85 -16.24 13.61
C ALA A 106 -5.78 -15.38 14.50
N GLU A 107 -5.49 -14.08 14.62
CA GLU A 107 -6.33 -13.11 15.34
C GLU A 107 -7.67 -12.91 14.62
N LEU A 108 -7.65 -12.83 13.29
CA LEU A 108 -8.85 -12.69 12.47
C LEU A 108 -9.79 -13.89 12.65
N ILE A 109 -9.26 -15.11 12.60
CA ILE A 109 -10.02 -16.35 12.79
C ILE A 109 -10.59 -16.39 14.21
N ALA A 110 -9.78 -16.04 15.22
CA ALA A 110 -10.24 -15.99 16.62
C ALA A 110 -11.38 -14.99 16.83
N ALA A 111 -11.42 -13.91 16.06
CA ALA A 111 -12.51 -12.92 16.05
C ALA A 111 -13.75 -13.38 15.23
N GLY A 112 -13.75 -14.60 14.69
CA GLY A 112 -14.83 -15.13 13.85
C GLY A 112 -14.76 -14.71 12.37
N GLY A 113 -13.66 -14.09 11.96
CA GLY A 113 -13.38 -13.79 10.55
C GLY A 113 -13.20 -15.07 9.73
N ARG A 114 -13.51 -15.00 8.44
CA ARG A 114 -13.37 -16.12 7.51
C ARG A 114 -12.12 -15.91 6.66
N ILE A 115 -11.24 -16.90 6.64
CA ILE A 115 -10.23 -17.07 5.60
C ILE A 115 -10.79 -18.04 4.56
N SER A 116 -10.71 -17.67 3.29
CA SER A 116 -11.15 -18.53 2.20
C SER A 116 -9.92 -19.14 1.54
N GLU A 117 -9.65 -20.42 1.81
CA GLU A 117 -8.68 -21.20 1.04
C GLU A 117 -9.14 -21.33 -0.42
N GLU A 118 -10.45 -21.34 -0.63
CA GLU A 118 -11.14 -21.33 -1.94
C GLU A 118 -11.42 -19.91 -2.43
N THR A 119 -10.42 -19.03 -2.44
CA THR A 119 -10.66 -17.74 -3.08
C THR A 119 -10.67 -17.96 -4.60
N PHE A 120 -11.83 -17.69 -5.22
CA PHE A 120 -12.11 -17.71 -6.66
C PHE A 120 -12.45 -19.08 -7.24
N GLY A 121 -13.75 -19.32 -7.46
CA GLY A 121 -14.24 -20.41 -8.32
C GLY A 121 -13.47 -20.42 -9.64
N TRP A 122 -12.62 -21.42 -9.80
CA TRP A 122 -11.68 -21.50 -10.89
C TRP A 122 -12.32 -22.28 -12.05
N ASN A 123 -12.56 -21.57 -13.15
CA ASN A 123 -12.78 -22.19 -14.44
C ASN A 123 -11.75 -21.59 -15.39
N PRO A 124 -10.63 -22.27 -15.66
CA PRO A 124 -9.57 -21.73 -16.48
C PRO A 124 -10.11 -21.47 -17.88
N LEU A 125 -10.00 -20.23 -18.36
CA LEU A 125 -10.24 -19.98 -19.77
C LEU A 125 -9.20 -20.76 -20.58
N PRO A 126 -9.61 -21.48 -21.65
CA PRO A 126 -8.66 -22.12 -22.56
C PRO A 126 -7.64 -21.09 -23.03
N MET A 127 -6.35 -21.39 -22.83
CA MET A 127 -5.25 -20.55 -23.29
C MET A 127 -4.84 -20.98 -24.71
N PRO A 128 -4.54 -20.02 -25.61
CA PRO A 128 -3.97 -20.35 -26.91
C PRO A 128 -2.54 -20.87 -26.75
N ASP A 129 -2.05 -21.64 -27.73
CA ASP A 129 -0.66 -22.13 -27.75
C ASP A 129 0.37 -20.98 -27.85
N THR A 130 -0.05 -19.85 -28.42
CA THR A 130 0.76 -18.62 -28.55
C THR A 130 -0.11 -17.39 -28.33
N PHE A 131 0.47 -16.34 -27.77
CA PHE A 131 -0.20 -15.06 -27.57
C PHE A 131 0.11 -14.13 -28.75
N PRO A 132 -0.90 -13.46 -29.34
CA PRO A 132 -0.66 -12.51 -30.42
C PRO A 132 0.12 -11.30 -29.88
N PRO A 133 1.13 -10.81 -30.61
CA PRO A 133 1.90 -9.65 -30.17
C PRO A 133 0.99 -8.42 -30.11
N MET A 134 1.09 -7.65 -29.03
CA MET A 134 0.43 -6.36 -28.88
C MET A 134 1.47 -5.25 -28.88
N ASP A 135 1.10 -4.11 -29.46
CA ASP A 135 1.89 -2.89 -29.41
C ASP A 135 1.32 -1.98 -28.30
N LEU A 136 2.18 -1.58 -27.36
CA LEU A 136 1.80 -0.79 -26.18
C LEU A 136 1.13 0.53 -26.56
N GLU A 137 1.71 1.27 -27.51
CA GLU A 137 1.18 2.57 -27.91
C GLU A 137 -0.19 2.46 -28.56
N SER A 138 -0.34 1.49 -29.46
CA SER A 138 -1.64 1.17 -30.09
C SER A 138 -2.67 0.72 -29.05
N PHE A 139 -2.24 -0.04 -28.04
CA PHE A 139 -3.10 -0.51 -26.96
C PHE A 139 -3.66 0.66 -26.13
N VAL A 140 -2.79 1.51 -25.58
CA VAL A 140 -3.22 2.64 -24.73
C VAL A 140 -4.00 3.68 -25.52
N SER A 141 -3.69 3.87 -26.80
CA SER A 141 -4.37 4.86 -27.66
C SER A 141 -5.73 4.40 -28.20
N SER A 142 -6.10 3.12 -28.01
CA SER A 142 -7.33 2.55 -28.56
C SER A 142 -8.61 3.12 -27.93
N ASP A 143 -8.52 3.63 -26.70
CA ASP A 143 -9.64 4.22 -25.96
C ASP A 143 -9.55 5.74 -25.91
N LYS A 144 -10.48 6.40 -26.60
CA LYS A 144 -10.58 7.87 -26.63
C LYS A 144 -10.87 8.47 -25.25
N GLY A 145 -11.51 7.73 -24.34
CA GLY A 145 -11.77 8.16 -22.97
C GLY A 145 -10.51 8.23 -22.11
N LEU A 146 -9.45 7.51 -22.50
CA LEU A 146 -8.14 7.55 -21.86
C LEU A 146 -7.16 8.51 -22.55
N ALA A 147 -7.53 9.04 -23.72
CA ALA A 147 -6.66 9.90 -24.53
C ALA A 147 -6.36 11.27 -23.87
N SER A 148 -7.25 11.78 -23.02
CA SER A 148 -7.08 13.05 -22.32
C SER A 148 -7.54 12.96 -20.88
N PHE A 149 -6.73 13.49 -19.96
CA PHE A 149 -7.07 13.57 -18.55
C PHE A 149 -8.13 14.67 -18.28
N PRO A 150 -8.96 14.56 -17.22
CA PRO A 150 -9.99 15.56 -16.91
C PRO A 150 -9.43 16.99 -16.78
N ASP A 151 -10.14 17.96 -17.36
CA ASP A 151 -9.78 19.40 -17.36
C ASP A 151 -9.52 19.96 -15.95
N ILE A 152 -10.20 19.42 -14.95
CA ILE A 152 -10.02 19.81 -13.55
C ILE A 152 -8.57 19.67 -13.07
N TYR A 153 -7.84 18.67 -13.55
CA TYR A 153 -6.44 18.49 -13.19
C TYR A 153 -5.53 19.57 -13.77
N PHE A 154 -5.69 19.91 -15.04
CA PHE A 154 -4.90 20.97 -15.67
C PHE A 154 -5.15 22.31 -14.95
N ARG A 155 -6.40 22.55 -14.54
CA ARG A 155 -6.75 23.75 -13.75
C ARG A 155 -6.16 23.74 -12.34
N ILE A 156 -6.01 22.57 -11.71
CA ILE A 156 -5.30 22.41 -10.42
C ILE A 156 -3.80 22.65 -10.62
N SER A 157 -3.21 22.08 -11.68
CA SER A 157 -1.80 22.23 -12.02
C SER A 157 -1.45 23.70 -12.31
N ASP A 158 -2.27 24.40 -13.11
CA ASP A 158 -2.12 25.82 -13.38
C ASP A 158 -2.16 26.65 -12.08
N ALA A 159 -3.10 26.32 -11.19
CA ALA A 159 -3.22 26.98 -9.90
C ALA A 159 -2.07 26.67 -8.95
N LEU A 160 -1.38 25.53 -9.08
CA LEU A 160 -0.18 25.22 -8.29
C LEU A 160 1.07 25.92 -8.81
N ASN A 161 1.18 26.07 -10.13
CA ASN A 161 2.36 26.63 -10.77
C ASN A 161 2.34 28.16 -10.86
N ASP A 162 1.20 28.80 -10.62
CA ASP A 162 1.10 30.26 -10.53
C ASP A 162 1.69 30.77 -9.19
N PRO A 163 2.81 31.54 -9.21
CA PRO A 163 3.43 32.07 -7.99
C PRO A 163 2.55 33.07 -7.23
N ASN A 164 1.48 33.58 -7.85
CA ASN A 164 0.50 34.45 -7.21
C ASN A 164 -0.74 33.69 -6.70
N SER A 165 -0.77 32.37 -6.86
CA SER A 165 -1.90 31.56 -6.43
C SER A 165 -2.04 31.55 -4.92
N THR A 166 -3.28 31.50 -4.46
CA THR A 166 -3.63 31.47 -3.04
C THR A 166 -4.31 30.16 -2.70
N ALA A 167 -4.31 29.81 -1.41
CA ALA A 167 -5.07 28.68 -0.89
C ALA A 167 -6.55 28.73 -1.32
N SER A 168 -7.15 29.92 -1.31
CA SER A 168 -8.53 30.14 -1.74
C SER A 168 -8.73 29.89 -3.24
N ARG A 169 -7.74 30.23 -4.08
CA ARG A 169 -7.83 29.99 -5.53
C ARG A 169 -7.81 28.49 -5.84
N LEU A 170 -6.90 27.75 -5.22
CA LEU A 170 -6.86 26.29 -5.36
C LEU A 170 -8.17 25.64 -4.87
N ALA A 171 -8.66 26.07 -3.70
CA ALA A 171 -9.93 25.60 -3.17
C ALA A 171 -11.10 25.89 -4.11
N GLU A 172 -11.14 27.06 -4.77
CA GLU A 172 -12.16 27.42 -5.75
C GLU A 172 -12.11 26.52 -6.99
N VAL A 173 -10.91 26.14 -7.45
CA VAL A 173 -10.75 25.22 -8.58
C VAL A 173 -11.35 23.86 -8.23
N ILE A 174 -10.94 23.27 -7.10
CA ILE A 174 -11.39 21.95 -6.63
C ILE A 174 -12.90 21.96 -6.35
N SER A 175 -13.42 23.05 -5.78
CA SER A 175 -14.83 23.22 -5.42
C SER A 175 -15.81 23.13 -6.59
N LYS A 176 -15.33 23.23 -7.85
CA LYS A 176 -16.15 23.05 -9.04
C LYS A 176 -16.56 21.61 -9.29
N ASP A 177 -15.90 20.65 -8.65
CA ASP A 177 -16.32 19.26 -8.59
C ASP A 177 -16.83 18.94 -7.17
N PRO A 178 -18.16 18.88 -6.95
CA PRO A 178 -18.72 18.59 -5.64
C PRO A 178 -18.36 17.19 -5.11
N SER A 179 -18.21 16.19 -5.99
CA SER A 179 -17.85 14.82 -5.61
C SER A 179 -16.42 14.77 -5.09
N MET A 180 -15.48 15.33 -5.86
CA MET A 180 -14.08 15.45 -5.46
C MET A 180 -13.94 16.26 -4.17
N SER A 181 -14.64 17.39 -4.06
CA SER A 181 -14.63 18.24 -2.88
C SER A 181 -15.09 17.51 -1.62
N ALA A 182 -16.17 16.73 -1.72
CA ALA A 182 -16.68 15.94 -0.62
C ALA A 182 -15.70 14.85 -0.19
N LYS A 183 -15.13 14.09 -1.15
CA LYS A 183 -14.12 13.05 -0.89
C LYS A 183 -12.87 13.63 -0.23
N LEU A 184 -12.37 14.76 -0.74
CA LEU A 184 -11.20 15.44 -0.16
C LEU A 184 -11.49 15.96 1.26
N LEU A 185 -12.64 16.59 1.48
CA LEU A 185 -13.04 17.02 2.82
C LEU A 185 -13.17 15.85 3.80
N GLN A 186 -13.71 14.71 3.36
CA GLN A 186 -13.77 13.51 4.19
C GLN A 186 -12.36 12.97 4.47
N LEU A 187 -11.48 12.96 3.47
CA LEU A 187 -10.11 12.47 3.60
C LEU A 187 -9.29 13.33 4.57
N VAL A 188 -9.36 14.67 4.49
CA VAL A 188 -8.66 15.56 5.44
C VAL A 188 -9.22 15.48 6.85
N ASN A 189 -10.47 15.02 7.02
CA ASN A 189 -11.09 14.78 8.32
C ASN A 189 -10.93 13.34 8.81
N SER A 190 -10.29 12.46 8.04
CA SER A 190 -10.08 11.09 8.48
C SER A 190 -9.07 11.04 9.63
N PRO A 191 -9.00 9.92 10.38
CA PRO A 191 -7.98 9.73 11.41
C PRO A 191 -6.54 9.87 10.90
N PHE A 192 -6.32 9.93 9.58
CA PHE A 192 -5.01 10.10 8.94
C PHE A 192 -4.31 11.37 9.36
N TYR A 193 -5.09 12.44 9.54
CA TYR A 193 -4.57 13.76 9.87
C TYR A 193 -4.71 14.10 11.36
N GLY A 194 -5.58 13.40 12.08
CA GLY A 194 -5.71 13.54 13.54
C GLY A 194 -6.04 14.97 14.00
N PHE A 195 -6.67 15.80 13.16
CA PHE A 195 -7.00 17.17 13.52
C PHE A 195 -7.98 17.21 14.69
N GLY A 196 -7.66 18.01 15.72
CA GLY A 196 -8.50 18.16 16.92
C GLY A 196 -9.84 18.88 16.67
N GLN A 197 -10.02 19.49 15.50
CA GLN A 197 -11.29 20.07 15.06
C GLN A 197 -11.58 19.66 13.62
N ARG A 198 -12.86 19.48 13.32
CA ARG A 198 -13.33 19.18 11.97
C ARG A 198 -13.01 20.34 11.02
N ILE A 199 -12.46 20.01 9.85
CA ILE A 199 -12.26 20.92 8.72
C ILE A 199 -13.56 20.99 7.92
N ASP A 200 -14.10 22.19 7.77
CA ASP A 200 -15.40 22.47 7.14
C ASP A 200 -15.29 23.10 5.74
N SER A 201 -14.08 23.45 5.29
CA SER A 201 -13.84 24.08 4.00
C SER A 201 -12.52 23.65 3.36
N LEU A 202 -12.49 23.58 2.02
CA LEU A 202 -11.28 23.25 1.28
C LEU A 202 -10.17 24.29 1.48
N SER A 203 -10.52 25.58 1.60
CA SER A 203 -9.54 26.63 1.91
C SER A 203 -8.81 26.36 3.22
N ARG A 204 -9.53 25.96 4.28
CA ARG A 204 -8.92 25.55 5.56
C ARG A 204 -8.11 24.26 5.41
N GLY A 205 -8.60 23.31 4.60
CA GLY A 205 -7.84 22.12 4.21
C GLY A 205 -6.49 22.45 3.57
N VAL A 206 -6.46 23.36 2.59
CA VAL A 206 -5.22 23.81 1.93
C VAL A 206 -4.26 24.46 2.94
N VAL A 207 -4.76 25.26 3.88
CA VAL A 207 -3.92 25.90 4.90
C VAL A 207 -3.30 24.88 5.87
N LEU A 208 -4.04 23.85 6.26
CA LEU A 208 -3.60 22.87 7.26
C LEU A 208 -2.80 21.70 6.68
N VAL A 209 -3.19 21.22 5.50
CA VAL A 209 -2.57 20.07 4.82
C VAL A 209 -1.47 20.52 3.87
N GLY A 210 -1.65 21.69 3.24
CA GLY A 210 -0.77 22.19 2.19
C GLY A 210 -1.39 22.10 0.81
N ALA A 211 -1.06 23.07 -0.05
CA ALA A 211 -1.60 23.17 -1.40
C ALA A 211 -1.15 22.02 -2.30
N ARG A 212 0.13 21.63 -2.18
CA ARG A 212 0.73 20.57 -3.00
C ARG A 212 0.14 19.21 -2.64
N GLU A 213 0.03 18.93 -1.36
CA GLU A 213 -0.50 17.70 -0.77
C GLU A 213 -1.97 17.52 -1.13
N LEU A 214 -2.80 18.57 -0.95
CA LEU A 214 -4.22 18.50 -1.31
C LEU A 214 -4.42 18.30 -2.82
N SER A 215 -3.55 18.88 -3.65
CA SER A 215 -3.60 18.70 -5.11
C SER A 215 -3.19 17.29 -5.54
N GLN A 216 -2.22 16.66 -4.86
CA GLN A 216 -1.88 15.26 -5.08
C GLN A 216 -3.09 14.37 -4.76
N LEU A 217 -3.76 14.60 -3.62
CA LEU A 217 -4.98 13.87 -3.28
C LEU A 217 -6.08 14.08 -4.34
N ALA A 218 -6.29 15.31 -4.81
CA ALA A 218 -7.26 15.64 -5.85
C ALA A 218 -6.98 14.88 -7.15
N LEU A 219 -5.71 14.77 -7.55
CA LEU A 219 -5.29 13.95 -8.69
C LEU A 219 -5.66 12.48 -8.48
N GLY A 220 -5.37 11.91 -7.31
CA GLY A 220 -5.75 10.53 -6.99
C GLY A 220 -7.25 10.29 -7.16
N VAL A 221 -8.08 11.19 -6.61
CA VAL A 221 -9.55 11.13 -6.75
C VAL A 221 -9.98 11.22 -8.23
N ALA A 222 -9.38 12.13 -9.00
CA ALA A 222 -9.70 12.31 -10.41
C ALA A 222 -9.39 11.05 -11.24
N VAL A 223 -8.26 10.37 -10.99
CA VAL A 223 -7.92 9.12 -11.68
C VAL A 223 -8.91 8.02 -11.31
N MET A 224 -9.30 7.90 -10.04
CA MET A 224 -10.30 6.90 -9.64
C MET A 224 -11.62 7.04 -10.41
N ASP A 225 -12.08 8.28 -10.58
CA ASP A 225 -13.36 8.58 -11.24
C ASP A 225 -13.34 8.24 -12.74
N LEU A 226 -12.17 8.18 -13.40
CA LEU A 226 -12.04 7.75 -14.80
C LEU A 226 -12.35 6.28 -15.04
N PHE A 227 -12.19 5.44 -14.02
CA PHE A 227 -12.40 3.99 -14.14
C PHE A 227 -13.73 3.54 -13.55
N ILE A 228 -14.64 4.47 -13.27
CA ILE A 228 -16.03 4.14 -12.95
C ILE A 228 -16.65 3.41 -14.15
N GLY A 229 -17.28 2.26 -13.90
CA GLY A 229 -17.97 1.49 -14.93
C GLY A 229 -17.11 0.51 -15.72
N VAL A 230 -15.84 0.30 -15.32
CA VAL A 230 -15.08 -0.87 -15.82
C VAL A 230 -15.85 -2.15 -15.45
N PRO A 231 -16.08 -3.09 -16.39
CA PRO A 231 -16.81 -4.31 -16.09
C PRO A 231 -16.11 -5.17 -15.04
N ASP A 232 -16.90 -5.79 -14.17
CA ASP A 232 -16.37 -6.81 -13.25
C ASP A 232 -15.97 -8.08 -14.04
N GLY A 233 -14.91 -8.73 -13.58
CA GLY A 233 -14.44 -10.02 -14.09
C GLY A 233 -13.76 -10.82 -12.98
N LEU A 234 -12.61 -11.45 -13.30
CA LEU A 234 -11.77 -12.07 -12.28
C LEU A 234 -11.23 -11.04 -11.27
N ILE A 235 -11.08 -9.80 -11.71
CA ILE A 235 -10.83 -8.63 -10.87
C ILE A 235 -12.15 -7.86 -10.82
N THR A 236 -12.65 -7.61 -9.61
CA THR A 236 -13.80 -6.71 -9.43
C THR A 236 -13.30 -5.30 -9.22
N VAL A 237 -14.02 -4.29 -9.72
CA VAL A 237 -13.62 -2.88 -9.53
C VAL A 237 -13.58 -2.53 -8.04
N ARG A 238 -14.52 -3.10 -7.26
CA ARG A 238 -14.54 -2.94 -5.81
C ARG A 238 -13.30 -3.55 -5.14
N GLY A 239 -12.97 -4.80 -5.47
CA GLY A 239 -11.80 -5.47 -4.92
C GLY A 239 -10.50 -4.79 -5.31
N PHE A 240 -10.41 -4.30 -6.54
CA PHE A 240 -9.28 -3.50 -7.03
C PHE A 240 -9.07 -2.26 -6.17
N TRP A 241 -10.11 -1.41 -6.04
CA TRP A 241 -9.97 -0.17 -5.27
C TRP A 241 -9.76 -0.42 -3.77
N GLN A 242 -10.29 -1.51 -3.22
CA GLN A 242 -9.98 -1.92 -1.85
C GLN A 242 -8.48 -2.17 -1.66
N HIS A 243 -7.86 -2.86 -2.62
CA HIS A 243 -6.43 -3.13 -2.62
C HIS A 243 -5.60 -1.84 -2.83
N SER A 244 -5.94 -1.05 -3.85
CA SER A 244 -5.26 0.21 -4.13
C SER A 244 -5.32 1.19 -2.96
N ILE A 245 -6.47 1.33 -2.31
CA ILE A 245 -6.60 2.15 -1.11
C ILE A 245 -5.71 1.61 0.00
N ALA A 246 -5.77 0.31 0.30
CA ALA A 246 -4.92 -0.30 1.32
C ALA A 246 -3.43 -0.07 1.07
N CYS A 247 -2.98 -0.25 -0.17
CA CYS A 247 -1.62 0.05 -0.60
C CYS A 247 -1.28 1.52 -0.37
N GLY A 248 -2.14 2.46 -0.78
CA GLY A 248 -1.96 3.89 -0.51
C GLY A 248 -1.82 4.23 0.97
N VAL A 249 -2.70 3.67 1.82
CA VAL A 249 -2.63 3.86 3.29
C VAL A 249 -1.29 3.36 3.84
N LEU A 250 -0.88 2.15 3.46
CA LEU A 250 0.38 1.55 3.89
C LEU A 250 1.58 2.39 3.42
N CYS A 251 1.59 2.82 2.17
CA CYS A 251 2.64 3.70 1.62
C CYS A 251 2.77 4.98 2.42
N ARG A 252 1.64 5.60 2.79
CA ARG A 252 1.63 6.82 3.61
C ARG A 252 2.21 6.57 5.00
N ILE A 253 1.80 5.48 5.65
CA ILE A 253 2.27 5.12 6.99
C ILE A 253 3.78 4.85 6.96
N ILE A 254 4.26 4.05 6.01
CA ILE A 254 5.69 3.76 5.83
C ILE A 254 6.46 5.08 5.59
N ALA A 255 5.97 5.94 4.70
CA ALA A 255 6.58 7.25 4.43
C ALA A 255 6.66 8.14 5.68
N SER A 256 5.69 8.06 6.59
CA SER A 256 5.69 8.84 7.84
C SER A 256 6.85 8.49 8.78
N HIS A 257 7.45 7.31 8.61
CA HIS A 257 8.62 6.85 9.36
C HIS A 257 9.95 7.17 8.68
N ILE A 258 9.93 7.72 7.46
CA ILE A 258 11.14 8.02 6.68
C ILE A 258 11.30 9.54 6.57
N PRO A 259 12.36 10.13 7.17
CA PRO A 259 12.58 11.57 7.11
C PRO A 259 12.66 12.10 5.67
N GLY A 260 11.95 13.20 5.41
CA GLY A 260 11.96 13.89 4.12
C GLY A 260 10.99 13.35 3.07
N MET A 261 10.25 12.28 3.36
CA MET A 261 9.24 11.75 2.43
C MET A 261 7.94 12.57 2.45
N GLN A 262 7.35 12.75 1.27
CA GLN A 262 6.02 13.34 1.11
C GLN A 262 4.94 12.25 1.27
N GLN A 263 4.28 12.24 2.42
CA GLN A 263 3.30 11.21 2.80
C GLN A 263 2.13 11.11 1.80
N GLU A 264 1.56 12.24 1.40
CA GLU A 264 0.41 12.29 0.47
C GLU A 264 0.81 11.86 -0.94
N ARG A 265 2.06 12.11 -1.35
CA ARG A 265 2.60 11.60 -2.61
C ARG A 265 2.68 10.08 -2.58
N CYS A 266 3.25 9.51 -1.51
CA CYS A 266 3.34 8.07 -1.34
C CYS A 266 1.95 7.42 -1.27
N PHE A 267 0.97 8.09 -0.63
CA PHE A 267 -0.42 7.65 -0.65
C PHE A 267 -0.96 7.54 -2.07
N VAL A 268 -0.79 8.58 -2.89
CA VAL A 268 -1.29 8.62 -4.27
C VAL A 268 -0.55 7.61 -5.15
N ILE A 269 0.76 7.44 -4.97
CA ILE A 269 1.52 6.40 -5.68
C ILE A 269 0.94 5.01 -5.37
N GLY A 270 0.75 4.68 -4.09
CA GLY A 270 0.14 3.40 -3.71
C GLY A 270 -1.33 3.26 -4.16
N LEU A 271 -2.09 4.35 -4.19
CA LEU A 271 -3.46 4.35 -4.74
C LEU A 271 -3.49 4.08 -6.24
N LEU A 272 -2.48 4.53 -6.98
CA LEU A 272 -2.48 4.49 -8.45
C LEU A 272 -1.56 3.42 -9.04
N HIS A 273 -0.83 2.65 -8.22
CA HIS A 273 0.24 1.77 -8.69
C HIS A 273 -0.19 0.74 -9.73
N ASP A 274 -1.45 0.30 -9.65
CA ASP A 274 -1.99 -0.80 -10.44
C ASP A 274 -3.02 -0.35 -11.50
N VAL A 275 -3.19 0.96 -11.74
CA VAL A 275 -4.24 1.46 -12.66
C VAL A 275 -4.07 0.96 -14.10
N GLY A 276 -2.86 0.61 -14.51
CA GLY A 276 -2.61 -0.08 -15.78
C GLY A 276 -3.39 -1.38 -15.91
N ARG A 277 -3.63 -2.12 -14.82
CA ARG A 277 -4.47 -3.32 -14.84
C ARG A 277 -5.93 -3.00 -15.13
N LEU A 278 -6.46 -1.86 -14.67
CA LEU A 278 -7.82 -1.44 -15.03
C LEU A 278 -7.93 -1.10 -16.52
N VAL A 279 -6.90 -0.47 -17.09
CA VAL A 279 -6.83 -0.27 -18.55
C VAL A 279 -6.79 -1.61 -19.27
N MET A 280 -5.93 -2.54 -18.83
CA MET A 280 -5.83 -3.87 -19.43
C MET A 280 -7.15 -4.65 -19.35
N LEU A 281 -7.82 -4.60 -18.19
CA LEU A 281 -9.13 -5.23 -17.98
C LEU A 281 -10.21 -4.61 -18.87
N LYS A 282 -10.19 -3.29 -19.05
CA LYS A 282 -11.16 -2.58 -19.89
C LYS A 282 -10.99 -2.93 -21.38
N LEU A 283 -9.75 -3.01 -21.86
CA LEU A 283 -9.46 -3.15 -23.29
C LEU A 283 -9.30 -4.61 -23.74
N ALA A 284 -8.85 -5.49 -22.85
CA ALA A 284 -8.52 -6.87 -23.15
C ALA A 284 -8.85 -7.82 -21.97
N PRO A 285 -10.14 -7.92 -21.57
CA PRO A 285 -10.56 -8.70 -20.40
C PRO A 285 -10.28 -10.21 -20.52
N ARG A 286 -10.18 -10.74 -21.74
CA ARG A 286 -9.86 -12.16 -21.96
C ARG A 286 -8.37 -12.42 -21.73
N GLU A 287 -7.53 -11.53 -22.22
CA GLU A 287 -6.08 -11.64 -22.13
C GLU A 287 -5.59 -11.43 -20.69
N ILE A 288 -6.21 -10.51 -19.93
CA ILE A 288 -5.90 -10.40 -18.50
C ILE A 288 -6.30 -11.67 -17.75
N ALA A 289 -7.41 -12.31 -18.14
CA ALA A 289 -7.81 -13.59 -17.56
C ALA A 289 -6.84 -14.73 -17.92
N TRP A 290 -6.26 -14.72 -19.12
CA TRP A 290 -5.16 -15.62 -19.47
C TRP A 290 -3.90 -15.33 -18.64
N ALA A 291 -3.52 -14.07 -18.41
CA ALA A 291 -2.38 -13.71 -17.57
C ALA A 291 -2.57 -14.18 -16.12
N ILE A 292 -3.75 -13.99 -15.54
CA ILE A 292 -4.09 -14.51 -14.21
C ILE A 292 -4.02 -16.04 -14.17
N ASN A 293 -4.54 -16.71 -15.21
CA ASN A 293 -4.47 -18.17 -15.31
C ASN A 293 -3.02 -18.66 -15.41
N LEU A 294 -2.22 -18.05 -16.28
CA LEU A 294 -0.82 -18.38 -16.46
C LEU A 294 0.00 -18.17 -15.18
N SER A 295 -0.22 -17.05 -14.47
CA SER A 295 0.40 -16.79 -13.17
C SER A 295 0.10 -17.91 -12.16
N ARG A 296 -1.12 -18.45 -12.16
CA ARG A 296 -1.52 -19.58 -11.31
C ARG A 296 -0.87 -20.89 -11.74
N THR A 297 -0.96 -21.24 -13.03
CA THR A 297 -0.54 -22.55 -13.53
C THR A 297 0.98 -22.69 -13.53
N GLU A 298 1.70 -21.65 -13.94
CA GLU A 298 3.16 -21.63 -14.00
C GLU A 298 3.80 -21.13 -12.70
N ASN A 299 2.99 -20.80 -11.69
CA ASN A 299 3.45 -20.39 -10.38
C ASN A 299 4.46 -19.23 -10.47
N MET A 300 4.05 -18.14 -11.14
CA MET A 300 4.90 -16.97 -11.39
C MET A 300 4.19 -15.65 -11.03
N PRO A 301 4.93 -14.56 -10.72
CA PRO A 301 4.34 -13.25 -10.47
C PRO A 301 3.46 -12.77 -11.63
N LEU A 302 2.33 -12.12 -11.31
CA LEU A 302 1.36 -11.70 -12.33
C LEU A 302 1.95 -10.74 -13.36
N TYR A 303 2.82 -9.80 -12.98
CA TYR A 303 3.44 -8.87 -13.93
C TYR A 303 4.30 -9.60 -14.99
N GLN A 304 4.89 -10.76 -14.65
CA GLN A 304 5.63 -11.57 -15.61
C GLN A 304 4.68 -12.32 -16.55
N ALA A 305 3.55 -12.81 -16.03
CA ALA A 305 2.52 -13.43 -16.84
C ALA A 305 1.83 -12.41 -17.77
N GLU A 306 1.63 -11.17 -17.32
CA GLU A 306 1.18 -10.06 -18.16
C GLU A 306 2.16 -9.84 -19.32
N LYS A 307 3.48 -9.74 -19.05
CA LYS A 307 4.51 -9.63 -20.09
C LYS A 307 4.48 -10.80 -21.07
N ALA A 308 4.25 -12.03 -20.60
CA ALA A 308 4.15 -13.19 -21.49
C ALA A 308 2.93 -13.15 -22.41
N VAL A 309 1.79 -12.63 -21.93
CA VAL A 309 0.53 -12.57 -22.68
C VAL A 309 0.41 -11.33 -23.58
N PHE A 310 0.86 -10.18 -23.09
CA PHE A 310 0.69 -8.88 -23.76
C PHE A 310 1.96 -8.38 -24.44
N GLY A 311 3.14 -8.82 -24.00
CA GLY A 311 4.43 -8.22 -24.37
C GLY A 311 4.86 -7.03 -23.50
N PHE A 312 3.98 -6.61 -22.57
CA PHE A 312 4.19 -5.54 -21.59
C PHE A 312 3.39 -5.86 -20.31
N ASP A 313 3.68 -5.20 -19.20
CA ASP A 313 2.90 -5.31 -17.96
C ASP A 313 2.12 -4.03 -17.62
N HIS A 314 1.37 -4.08 -16.52
CA HIS A 314 0.60 -2.92 -16.05
C HIS A 314 1.45 -1.69 -15.71
N THR A 315 2.74 -1.85 -15.39
CA THR A 315 3.62 -0.70 -15.12
C THR A 315 3.96 0.03 -16.41
N ASP A 316 4.24 -0.71 -17.49
CA ASP A 316 4.45 -0.16 -18.83
C ASP A 316 3.20 0.60 -19.32
N VAL A 317 2.01 0.03 -19.09
CA VAL A 317 0.71 0.67 -19.42
C VAL A 317 0.50 1.96 -18.63
N THR A 318 0.83 1.94 -17.34
CA THR A 318 0.66 3.12 -16.47
C THR A 318 1.64 4.23 -16.84
N GLU A 319 2.90 3.89 -17.14
CA GLU A 319 3.91 4.84 -17.60
C GLU A 319 3.47 5.54 -18.90
N ALA A 320 3.02 4.77 -19.89
CA ALA A 320 2.52 5.31 -21.16
C ALA A 320 1.31 6.24 -20.95
N LEU A 321 0.38 5.85 -20.07
CA LEU A 321 -0.81 6.64 -19.76
C LEU A 321 -0.46 7.95 -19.04
N PHE A 322 0.39 7.88 -18.01
CA PHE A 322 0.77 9.04 -17.20
C PHE A 322 1.61 10.03 -17.99
N THR A 323 2.47 9.53 -18.88
CA THR A 323 3.23 10.36 -19.84
C THR A 323 2.27 11.12 -20.75
N ARG A 324 1.26 10.44 -21.32
CA ARG A 324 0.25 11.07 -22.19
C ARG A 324 -0.58 12.11 -21.44
N TRP A 325 -0.86 11.89 -20.17
CA TRP A 325 -1.56 12.84 -19.30
C TRP A 325 -0.68 13.99 -18.79
N ASN A 326 0.63 13.95 -19.07
CA ASN A 326 1.60 14.93 -18.58
C ASN A 326 1.56 15.07 -17.04
N LEU A 327 1.48 13.94 -16.34
CA LEU A 327 1.54 13.90 -14.87
C LEU A 327 2.98 14.14 -14.37
N PRO A 328 3.17 14.56 -13.10
CA PRO A 328 4.48 14.84 -12.54
C PRO A 328 5.38 13.60 -12.56
N GLY A 329 6.64 13.79 -12.95
CA GLY A 329 7.63 12.71 -13.08
C GLY A 329 7.79 11.88 -11.81
N GLU A 330 7.72 12.50 -10.63
CA GLU A 330 7.87 11.77 -9.36
C GLU A 330 6.70 10.80 -9.09
N LEU A 331 5.50 11.08 -9.61
CA LEU A 331 4.38 10.12 -9.52
C LEU A 331 4.55 8.99 -10.52
N LEU A 332 5.02 9.31 -11.73
CA LEU A 332 5.30 8.32 -12.77
C LEU A 332 6.39 7.35 -12.33
N GLU A 333 7.55 7.84 -11.85
CA GLU A 333 8.66 7.00 -11.40
C GLU A 333 8.23 6.10 -10.23
N GLY A 334 7.50 6.65 -9.26
CA GLY A 334 7.00 5.90 -8.12
C GLY A 334 6.09 4.74 -8.49
N VAL A 335 5.21 4.95 -9.47
CA VAL A 335 4.27 3.92 -9.94
C VAL A 335 4.95 2.96 -10.92
N ALA A 336 5.69 3.44 -11.92
CA ALA A 336 6.27 2.58 -12.95
C ALA A 336 7.37 1.66 -12.39
N GLU A 337 8.13 2.12 -11.41
CA GLU A 337 9.30 1.38 -10.90
C GLU A 337 8.99 0.52 -9.66
N HIS A 338 7.73 0.35 -9.25
CA HIS A 338 7.41 -0.39 -8.03
C HIS A 338 7.76 -1.89 -8.09
N HIS A 339 7.91 -2.47 -9.29
CA HIS A 339 8.46 -3.83 -9.51
C HIS A 339 9.95 -3.85 -9.90
N ALA A 340 10.59 -2.70 -10.09
CA ALA A 340 11.92 -2.62 -10.69
C ALA A 340 13.03 -3.21 -9.81
N THR A 341 13.99 -3.89 -10.46
CA THR A 341 15.08 -4.65 -9.83
C THR A 341 16.49 -4.13 -10.17
N HIS A 342 16.60 -3.04 -10.94
CA HIS A 342 17.87 -2.70 -11.62
C HIS A 342 18.28 -1.21 -11.61
N ARG A 343 17.49 -0.30 -11.04
CA ARG A 343 17.80 1.15 -11.00
C ARG A 343 18.10 1.61 -9.56
N PRO A 344 18.92 2.67 -9.36
CA PRO A 344 19.04 3.30 -8.05
C PRO A 344 17.64 3.65 -7.57
N THR A 345 17.17 2.93 -6.55
CA THR A 345 15.74 2.82 -6.30
C THR A 345 15.20 4.17 -5.81
N PHE A 346 14.29 4.75 -6.59
CA PHE A 346 13.48 5.87 -6.16
C PHE A 346 12.73 5.47 -4.89
N ARG A 347 12.90 6.21 -3.78
CA ARG A 347 12.40 5.79 -2.46
C ARG A 347 10.90 5.58 -2.47
N GLU A 348 10.14 6.43 -3.15
CA GLU A 348 8.70 6.26 -3.29
C GLU A 348 8.31 4.96 -3.99
N ALA A 349 9.08 4.49 -4.98
CA ALA A 349 8.83 3.20 -5.64
C ALA A 349 9.10 2.01 -4.71
N ALA A 350 10.14 2.10 -3.87
CA ALA A 350 10.40 1.10 -2.82
C ALA A 350 9.28 1.08 -1.77
N ILE A 351 8.79 2.26 -1.37
CA ILE A 351 7.64 2.39 -0.45
C ILE A 351 6.40 1.76 -1.09
N CYS A 352 6.17 2.02 -2.38
CA CYS A 352 5.05 1.44 -3.13
C CYS A 352 5.14 -0.08 -3.19
N GLY A 353 6.30 -0.63 -3.56
CA GLY A 353 6.50 -2.08 -3.61
C GLY A 353 6.29 -2.75 -2.26
N LEU A 354 6.70 -2.09 -1.17
CA LEU A 354 6.48 -2.57 0.20
C LEU A 354 5.00 -2.48 0.58
N GLY A 355 4.35 -1.34 0.32
CA GLY A 355 2.93 -1.13 0.60
C GLY A 355 2.03 -2.13 -0.12
N ASP A 356 2.29 -2.41 -1.40
CA ASP A 356 1.60 -3.44 -2.19
C ASP A 356 1.76 -4.83 -1.56
N THR A 357 3.01 -5.20 -1.27
CA THR A 357 3.34 -6.50 -0.64
C THR A 357 2.64 -6.68 0.71
N MET A 358 2.59 -5.62 1.52
CA MET A 358 1.89 -5.63 2.80
C MET A 358 0.36 -5.67 2.63
N ALA A 359 -0.20 -4.97 1.64
CA ALA A 359 -1.64 -4.98 1.36
C ALA A 359 -2.11 -6.39 0.94
N ILE A 360 -1.32 -7.09 0.11
CA ILE A 360 -1.55 -8.50 -0.26
C ILE A 360 -1.45 -9.39 0.98
N ALA A 361 -0.40 -9.24 1.78
CA ALA A 361 -0.21 -10.03 3.01
C ALA A 361 -1.34 -9.84 4.03
N MET A 362 -1.99 -8.67 4.05
CA MET A 362 -3.13 -8.39 4.93
C MET A 362 -4.49 -8.80 4.31
N GLY A 363 -4.52 -9.25 3.05
CA GLY A 363 -5.74 -9.67 2.37
C GLY A 363 -6.72 -8.53 2.08
N HIS A 364 -6.22 -7.30 1.91
CA HIS A 364 -7.07 -6.16 1.59
C HIS A 364 -7.32 -6.07 0.09
N GLY A 365 -8.51 -6.45 -0.35
CA GLY A 365 -8.91 -6.37 -1.75
C GLY A 365 -8.16 -7.35 -2.67
N PHE A 366 -8.31 -7.15 -3.98
CA PHE A 366 -7.67 -7.97 -5.00
C PHE A 366 -7.53 -7.21 -6.31
N SER A 367 -6.29 -6.96 -6.73
CA SER A 367 -5.96 -6.35 -8.04
C SER A 367 -5.55 -7.37 -9.11
N GLY A 368 -5.61 -8.67 -8.80
CA GLY A 368 -5.15 -9.75 -9.68
C GLY A 368 -4.02 -10.57 -9.07
N THR A 369 -3.18 -9.94 -8.24
CA THR A 369 -2.05 -10.60 -7.56
C THR A 369 -2.54 -11.37 -6.33
N MET A 370 -2.19 -12.65 -6.23
CA MET A 370 -2.63 -13.53 -5.12
C MET A 370 -1.54 -13.88 -4.12
N HIS A 371 -0.28 -13.60 -4.46
CA HIS A 371 0.85 -14.08 -3.72
C HIS A 371 1.77 -12.91 -3.36
N VAL A 372 2.33 -12.98 -2.16
CA VAL A 372 3.38 -12.09 -1.69
C VAL A 372 4.66 -12.38 -2.47
N ARG A 373 5.27 -11.32 -3.01
CA ARG A 373 6.60 -11.39 -3.66
C ARG A 373 7.70 -11.01 -2.69
N THR A 374 8.91 -11.49 -2.95
CA THR A 374 10.11 -10.94 -2.31
C THR A 374 10.39 -9.54 -2.86
N LEU A 375 10.48 -8.55 -1.97
CA LEU A 375 11.04 -7.26 -2.34
C LEU A 375 12.54 -7.39 -2.63
N PRO A 376 13.05 -6.80 -3.71
CA PRO A 376 14.47 -6.81 -4.01
C PRO A 376 15.33 -6.16 -2.91
N PRO A 377 16.55 -6.66 -2.63
CA PRO A 377 17.41 -6.11 -1.57
C PRO A 377 17.76 -4.62 -1.72
N GLU A 378 17.80 -4.10 -2.94
CA GLU A 378 17.98 -2.68 -3.23
C GLU A 378 16.81 -1.82 -2.75
N MET A 379 15.57 -2.30 -2.86
CA MET A 379 14.40 -1.58 -2.33
C MET A 379 14.49 -1.47 -0.82
N TRP A 380 14.80 -2.57 -0.13
CA TRP A 380 15.02 -2.55 1.33
C TRP A 380 16.13 -1.60 1.75
N ARG A 381 17.26 -1.63 1.05
CA ARG A 381 18.39 -0.73 1.33
C ARG A 381 18.04 0.74 1.10
N ALA A 382 17.23 1.04 0.08
CA ALA A 382 16.84 2.42 -0.22
C ALA A 382 15.92 3.03 0.87
N LEU A 383 15.12 2.21 1.54
CA LEU A 383 14.20 2.65 2.61
C LEU A 383 14.93 3.00 3.91
N GLU A 384 16.03 2.31 4.23
CA GLU A 384 16.78 2.50 5.48
C GLU A 384 15.91 2.34 6.76
N VAL A 385 14.88 1.49 6.69
CA VAL A 385 13.93 1.23 7.79
C VAL A 385 14.21 -0.11 8.48
N PRO A 386 13.96 -0.24 9.79
CA PRO A 386 14.03 -1.53 10.49
C PRO A 386 12.85 -2.44 10.14
N ASP A 387 13.03 -3.76 10.19
CA ASP A 387 11.95 -4.74 9.94
C ASP A 387 10.71 -4.54 10.81
N SER A 388 10.88 -3.98 12.01
CA SER A 388 9.80 -3.68 12.95
C SER A 388 8.76 -2.70 12.41
N ILE A 389 9.12 -1.91 11.37
CA ILE A 389 8.19 -1.07 10.64
C ILE A 389 7.02 -1.87 10.06
N LEU A 390 7.23 -3.16 9.75
CA LEU A 390 6.20 -4.02 9.19
C LEU A 390 5.04 -4.21 10.17
N ASN A 391 5.34 -4.62 11.40
CA ASN A 391 4.33 -4.79 12.44
C ASN A 391 3.64 -3.44 12.76
N ALA A 392 4.43 -2.39 12.99
CA ALA A 392 3.89 -1.07 13.31
C ALA A 392 2.96 -0.54 12.20
N SER A 393 3.35 -0.71 10.93
CA SER A 393 2.54 -0.28 9.80
C SER A 393 1.28 -1.12 9.64
N MET A 394 1.35 -2.45 9.81
CA MET A 394 0.15 -3.32 9.77
C MET A 394 -0.85 -2.92 10.87
N LEU A 395 -0.40 -2.67 12.09
CA LEU A 395 -1.26 -2.27 13.20
C LEU A 395 -1.90 -0.90 12.99
N ALA A 396 -1.13 0.07 12.48
CA ALA A 396 -1.64 1.40 12.15
C ALA A 396 -2.65 1.33 10.98
N ALA A 397 -2.37 0.50 9.97
CA ALA A 397 -3.16 0.39 8.76
C ALA A 397 -4.56 -0.20 9.00
N ARG A 398 -4.72 -1.21 9.89
CA ARG A 398 -6.01 -1.89 10.12
C ARG A 398 -7.20 -0.94 10.29
N ARG A 399 -7.07 0.06 11.18
CA ARG A 399 -8.14 1.05 11.41
C ARG A 399 -8.24 2.07 10.28
N GLN A 400 -7.09 2.51 9.81
CA GLN A 400 -6.96 3.54 8.78
C GLN A 400 -7.55 3.12 7.43
N ILE A 401 -7.35 1.87 7.01
CA ILE A 401 -7.87 1.35 5.75
C ILE A 401 -9.40 1.37 5.76
N ASP A 402 -10.04 0.81 6.79
CA ASP A 402 -11.50 0.75 6.88
C ASP A 402 -12.13 2.15 6.79
N ASP A 403 -11.57 3.13 7.52
CA ASP A 403 -12.06 4.51 7.48
C ASP A 403 -12.03 5.10 6.07
N ILE A 404 -10.94 4.90 5.33
CA ILE A 404 -10.83 5.43 3.96
C ILE A 404 -11.68 4.66 2.97
N LEU A 405 -11.82 3.34 3.12
CA LEU A 405 -12.74 2.57 2.28
C LEU A 405 -14.16 3.13 2.37
N THR A 406 -14.62 3.58 3.55
CA THR A 406 -15.95 4.21 3.68
C THR A 406 -16.10 5.56 2.97
N ILE A 407 -15.00 6.21 2.59
CA ILE A 407 -15.00 7.48 1.86
C ILE A 407 -15.17 7.21 0.36
N PHE A 408 -14.44 6.22 -0.17
CA PHE A 408 -14.35 5.95 -1.60
C PHE A 408 -15.32 4.89 -2.12
N MET A 409 -15.78 3.97 -1.27
CA MET A 409 -16.54 2.78 -1.68
C MET A 409 -18.03 2.83 -1.29
N LYS A 410 -18.59 4.03 -1.17
CA LYS A 410 -20.00 4.26 -0.81
C LYS A 410 -20.97 4.05 -1.96
#